data_AF-A0AA39TA23-F1
#
_entry.id   AF-A0AA39TA23-F1
#
_cell.length_a   1.000
_cell.length_b   1.000
_cell.length_c   1.000
_cell.angle_alpha   90.00
_cell.angle_beta   90.00
_cell.angle_gamma   90.00
#
_symmetry.space_group_name_H-M   'P 1'
#
loop_
_entity.id
_entity.type
_entity.pdbx_description
1 polymer ?
#
loop_
_entity_poly.entity_id
_entity_poly.type
_entity_poly.pdbx_seq_one_letter_code
_entity_poly.pdbx_strand_id
1 'polypeptide(L)'
;MEWLRSIAASSRRSSDKIELDRWINGGLQRVLCMQGGDDDGSYANNSEATASAITLCKPLLLNAIQSMMLMECNICTSVRIADLGCATGYNTLATIDMVVETVRVRYLKERGLEPELEVFFSDLPSNDFNSLFRSLSKRASSREYYAAGVAGSFYHRLFPRGKLDIAVSLSALHWLSKVPDEVLDKRSAAWNKGRAWIEGANKQVVEAYAKQSEKDLEDFLSCRKEEIARGGLLFILMGGRPHMQSNQLADSDSRAKHPFTTSMDQAWQDLINEGLIDEDTRDMFNIPAYMRSIEEVERGIKRIGGFQIERIEYKRIVEHSEEKQKEWMRDPLSYGNLDPDATPVPKDGEGEGEGEGEWAGGGSGNPGLEEEEEEEEEEEEEEEEEEEEEEGEGGGKEVA
;
A
#
# COMPACT_ATOMS: atom_id res chain seq x y z
N MET A 1 21.54 0.80 -22.63
CA MET A 1 21.56 0.97 -24.11
C MET A 1 21.60 -0.36 -24.87
N GLU A 2 22.41 -1.35 -24.47
CA GLU A 2 22.39 -2.69 -25.12
C GLU A 2 21.14 -3.52 -24.81
N TRP A 3 20.54 -3.32 -23.63
CA TRP A 3 19.32 -4.02 -23.21
C TRP A 3 18.07 -3.63 -24.04
N LEU A 4 17.84 -2.33 -24.27
CA LEU A 4 16.76 -1.84 -25.14
C LEU A 4 16.96 -2.23 -26.62
N ARG A 5 18.21 -2.27 -27.08
CA ARG A 5 18.53 -2.78 -28.44
C ARG A 5 18.32 -4.28 -28.56
N SER A 6 18.51 -5.04 -27.49
CA SER A 6 18.22 -6.49 -27.44
C SER A 6 16.72 -6.78 -27.58
N ILE A 7 15.86 -5.96 -26.97
CA ILE A 7 14.40 -6.06 -27.09
C ILE A 7 13.93 -5.65 -28.50
N ALA A 8 14.48 -4.57 -29.06
CA ALA A 8 14.15 -4.14 -30.42
C ALA A 8 14.68 -5.11 -31.51
N ALA A 9 15.81 -5.80 -31.26
CA ALA A 9 16.41 -6.74 -32.21
C ALA A 9 15.80 -8.16 -32.15
N SER A 10 15.26 -8.59 -31.01
CA SER A 10 14.60 -9.90 -30.82
C SER A 10 13.22 -9.98 -31.50
N SER A 11 12.60 -8.84 -31.82
CA SER A 11 11.32 -8.75 -32.53
C SER A 11 11.30 -9.36 -33.97
N ARG A 12 12.46 -9.80 -34.50
CA ARG A 12 12.59 -10.33 -35.87
C ARG A 12 12.61 -11.86 -35.99
N ARG A 13 12.52 -12.64 -34.91
CA ARG A 13 12.50 -14.13 -34.98
C ARG A 13 11.11 -14.70 -34.66
N SER A 14 10.65 -15.63 -35.52
CA SER A 14 9.37 -16.33 -35.39
C SER A 14 9.22 -17.14 -34.09
N SER A 15 10.32 -17.58 -33.48
CA SER A 15 10.34 -18.26 -32.18
C SER A 15 10.03 -17.31 -31.03
N ASP A 16 10.56 -16.09 -31.10
CA ASP A 16 10.46 -15.07 -30.05
C ASP A 16 9.05 -14.46 -30.06
N LYS A 17 8.39 -14.40 -31.24
CA LYS A 17 6.95 -14.13 -31.33
C LYS A 17 6.08 -15.21 -30.69
N ILE A 18 6.47 -16.48 -30.75
CA ILE A 18 5.70 -17.58 -30.12
C ILE A 18 5.93 -17.60 -28.59
N GLU A 19 7.14 -17.28 -28.12
CA GLU A 19 7.39 -17.08 -26.70
C GLU A 19 6.73 -15.82 -26.16
N LEU A 20 6.79 -14.70 -26.89
CA LEU A 20 6.08 -13.46 -26.58
C LEU A 20 4.56 -13.67 -26.62
N ASP A 21 4.02 -14.40 -27.61
CA ASP A 21 2.60 -14.78 -27.65
C ASP A 21 2.25 -15.73 -26.49
N ARG A 22 3.12 -16.67 -26.08
CA ARG A 22 2.91 -17.48 -24.86
C ARG A 22 3.01 -16.65 -23.57
N TRP A 23 3.81 -15.59 -23.57
CA TRP A 23 3.97 -14.63 -22.48
C TRP A 23 2.71 -13.76 -22.35
N ILE A 24 2.25 -13.20 -23.48
CA ILE A 24 1.04 -12.38 -23.62
C ILE A 24 -0.22 -13.22 -23.32
N ASN A 25 -0.28 -14.47 -23.77
CA ASN A 25 -1.43 -15.37 -23.54
C ASN A 25 -1.51 -15.93 -22.10
N GLY A 26 -0.52 -15.67 -21.25
CA GLY A 26 -0.49 -16.12 -19.86
C GLY A 26 -1.38 -15.34 -18.90
N GLY A 27 -1.92 -14.21 -19.34
CA GLY A 27 -2.65 -13.25 -18.53
C GLY A 27 -1.73 -12.41 -17.64
N LEU A 28 -2.27 -11.31 -17.12
CA LEU A 28 -1.57 -10.33 -16.27
C LEU A 28 -0.84 -10.97 -15.07
N GLN A 29 -1.40 -12.06 -14.53
CA GLN A 29 -0.86 -12.86 -13.43
C GLN A 29 0.56 -13.45 -13.63
N ARG A 30 1.10 -13.42 -14.85
CA ARG A 30 2.47 -13.89 -15.14
C ARG A 30 3.51 -12.78 -15.18
N VAL A 31 3.08 -11.53 -15.21
CA VAL A 31 3.94 -10.38 -15.48
C VAL A 31 3.78 -9.28 -14.44
N LEU A 32 2.59 -9.16 -13.85
CA LEU A 32 2.33 -8.19 -12.80
C LEU A 32 2.90 -8.73 -11.50
N CYS A 33 3.89 -8.05 -10.96
CA CYS A 33 4.35 -8.17 -9.59
C CYS A 33 5.13 -6.89 -9.25
N MET A 34 5.38 -6.69 -7.98
CA MET A 34 6.32 -5.66 -7.57
C MET A 34 7.75 -6.06 -7.95
N GLN A 35 8.63 -5.08 -8.14
CA GLN A 35 10.04 -5.33 -8.44
C GLN A 35 10.70 -6.09 -7.28
N GLY A 36 11.08 -7.34 -7.51
CA GLY A 36 11.75 -8.19 -6.54
C GLY A 36 13.19 -7.78 -6.26
N GLY A 37 13.84 -8.46 -5.31
CA GLY A 37 15.20 -8.18 -4.88
C GLY A 37 15.33 -7.22 -3.70
N ASP A 38 16.57 -6.79 -3.46
CA ASP A 38 17.01 -5.94 -2.34
C ASP A 38 17.88 -4.76 -2.79
N ASP A 39 17.95 -4.50 -4.12
CA ASP A 39 18.66 -3.36 -4.69
C ASP A 39 17.88 -2.03 -4.56
N ASP A 40 18.51 -0.92 -4.93
CA ASP A 40 17.92 0.43 -4.85
C ASP A 40 16.63 0.59 -5.68
N GLY A 41 16.40 -0.27 -6.68
CA GLY A 41 15.18 -0.27 -7.49
C GLY A 41 14.11 -1.24 -7.00
N SER A 42 14.41 -2.05 -5.99
CA SER A 42 13.49 -3.05 -5.45
C SER A 42 12.31 -2.40 -4.74
N TYR A 43 11.16 -3.08 -4.77
CA TYR A 43 9.98 -2.64 -4.03
C TYR A 43 10.20 -2.62 -2.52
N ALA A 44 11.04 -3.52 -2.01
CA ALA A 44 11.41 -3.54 -0.60
C ALA A 44 11.99 -2.19 -0.13
N ASN A 45 12.74 -1.50 -1.00
CA ASN A 45 13.38 -0.22 -0.71
C ASN A 45 12.58 1.01 -1.18
N ASN A 46 11.47 0.81 -1.93
CA ASN A 46 10.67 1.89 -2.54
C ASN A 46 9.18 1.80 -2.18
N SER A 47 8.84 1.30 -0.99
CA SER A 47 7.45 1.04 -0.56
C SER A 47 6.97 1.91 0.60
N GLU A 48 7.55 3.10 0.79
CA GLU A 48 7.26 4.03 1.89
C GLU A 48 5.79 4.49 1.91
N ALA A 49 5.21 4.81 0.75
CA ALA A 49 3.80 5.19 0.67
C ALA A 49 2.87 4.06 1.16
N THR A 50 3.22 2.80 0.83
CA THR A 50 2.48 1.62 1.32
C THR A 50 2.69 1.44 2.82
N ALA A 51 3.91 1.64 3.32
CA ALA A 51 4.21 1.59 4.76
C ALA A 51 3.42 2.65 5.54
N SER A 52 3.35 3.87 5.03
CA SER A 52 2.57 4.97 5.61
C SER A 52 1.07 4.64 5.67
N ALA A 53 0.52 4.06 4.60
CA ALA A 53 -0.87 3.61 4.57
C ALA A 53 -1.14 2.54 5.65
N ILE A 54 -0.24 1.57 5.79
CA ILE A 54 -0.34 0.50 6.79
C ILE A 54 -0.28 1.10 8.21
N THR A 55 0.66 2.01 8.48
CA THR A 55 0.80 2.68 9.77
C THR A 55 -0.47 3.44 10.15
N LEU A 56 -1.05 4.20 9.22
CA LEU A 56 -2.27 4.97 9.45
C LEU A 56 -3.49 4.08 9.77
N CYS A 57 -3.52 2.87 9.20
CA CYS A 57 -4.60 1.90 9.38
C CYS A 57 -4.32 0.86 10.47
N LYS A 58 -3.11 0.85 11.06
CA LYS A 58 -2.72 -0.09 12.12
C LYS A 58 -3.72 -0.13 13.28
N PRO A 59 -4.19 1.01 13.84
CA PRO A 59 -5.18 0.97 14.92
C PRO A 59 -6.50 0.28 14.49
N LEU A 60 -6.90 0.44 13.23
CA LEU A 60 -8.12 -0.20 12.70
C LEU A 60 -7.96 -1.71 12.62
N LEU A 61 -6.80 -2.18 12.13
CA LEU A 61 -6.48 -3.60 12.05
C LEU A 61 -6.44 -4.24 13.44
N LEU A 62 -5.76 -3.61 14.40
CA LEU A 62 -5.67 -4.10 15.77
C LEU A 62 -7.06 -4.17 16.42
N ASN A 63 -7.87 -3.13 16.29
CA ASN A 63 -9.24 -3.13 16.82
C ASN A 63 -10.12 -4.21 16.16
N ALA A 64 -9.98 -4.42 14.84
CA ALA A 64 -10.70 -5.49 14.15
C ALA A 64 -10.31 -6.89 14.67
N ILE A 65 -9.02 -7.11 14.98
CA ILE A 65 -8.55 -8.35 15.62
C ILE A 65 -9.11 -8.50 17.04
N GLN A 66 -9.30 -7.40 17.78
CA GLN A 66 -9.96 -7.47 19.09
C GLN A 66 -11.46 -7.81 18.98
N SER A 67 -12.13 -7.37 17.92
CA SER A 67 -13.56 -7.62 17.71
C SER A 67 -13.89 -8.98 17.08
N MET A 68 -12.93 -9.66 16.45
CA MET A 68 -13.20 -10.95 15.80
C MET A 68 -13.57 -12.04 16.81
N MET A 69 -14.25 -13.10 16.37
CA MET A 69 -14.56 -14.23 17.25
C MET A 69 -13.33 -15.13 17.42
N LEU A 70 -12.94 -15.42 18.67
CA LEU A 70 -11.94 -16.45 18.95
C LEU A 70 -12.57 -17.83 18.84
N MET A 71 -11.99 -18.71 18.02
CA MET A 71 -12.49 -20.06 17.81
C MET A 71 -12.42 -20.88 19.11
N GLU A 72 -13.49 -21.62 19.42
CA GLU A 72 -13.54 -22.54 20.56
C GLU A 72 -12.92 -23.88 20.18
N CYS A 73 -11.84 -24.31 20.86
CA CYS A 73 -11.32 -25.68 20.76
C CYS A 73 -10.71 -26.12 22.08
N ASN A 74 -11.08 -27.33 22.52
CA ASN A 74 -10.77 -27.85 23.86
C ASN A 74 -9.39 -28.55 23.99
N ILE A 75 -8.57 -28.62 22.94
CA ILE A 75 -7.35 -29.47 22.95
C ILE A 75 -6.14 -28.83 22.24
N CYS A 76 -6.32 -28.17 21.08
CA CYS A 76 -5.27 -27.46 20.35
C CYS A 76 -5.93 -26.52 19.32
N THR A 77 -5.52 -25.25 19.25
CA THR A 77 -5.99 -24.28 18.25
C THR A 77 -4.83 -23.95 17.32
N SER A 78 -4.98 -24.24 16.03
CA SER A 78 -4.22 -23.55 14.99
C SER A 78 -5.04 -22.35 14.50
N VAL A 79 -4.41 -21.19 14.45
CA VAL A 79 -4.97 -19.96 13.87
C VAL A 79 -4.25 -19.70 12.54
N ARG A 80 -5.04 -19.58 11.48
CA ARG A 80 -4.55 -19.42 10.11
C ARG A 80 -4.78 -18.01 9.61
N ILE A 81 -3.68 -17.35 9.28
CA ILE A 81 -3.63 -15.97 8.82
C ILE A 81 -3.14 -15.96 7.38
N ALA A 82 -3.81 -15.24 6.49
CA ALA A 82 -3.37 -15.05 5.11
C ALA A 82 -3.09 -13.58 4.81
N ASP A 83 -1.93 -13.26 4.24
CA ASP A 83 -1.64 -11.99 3.59
C ASP A 83 -1.84 -12.13 2.08
N LEU A 84 -2.77 -11.36 1.52
CA LEU A 84 -3.20 -11.46 0.13
C LEU A 84 -2.62 -10.29 -0.67
N GLY A 85 -1.65 -10.59 -1.53
CA GLY A 85 -0.84 -9.60 -2.25
C GLY A 85 0.36 -9.15 -1.41
N CYS A 86 1.15 -10.11 -0.91
CA CYS A 86 2.22 -9.85 0.05
C CYS A 86 3.46 -9.16 -0.55
N ALA A 87 3.62 -9.17 -1.88
CA ALA A 87 4.85 -8.79 -2.57
C ALA A 87 6.09 -9.45 -1.94
N THR A 88 7.18 -8.70 -1.76
CA THR A 88 8.49 -9.21 -1.28
C THR A 88 9.10 -8.37 -0.15
N GLY A 89 8.42 -7.32 0.30
CA GLY A 89 9.01 -6.26 1.13
C GLY A 89 8.92 -6.46 2.65
N TYR A 90 9.59 -5.57 3.39
CA TYR A 90 9.52 -5.53 4.85
C TYR A 90 8.12 -5.25 5.40
N ASN A 91 7.29 -4.52 4.64
CA ASN A 91 5.93 -4.15 5.02
C ASN A 91 5.04 -5.37 5.34
N THR A 92 5.08 -6.43 4.52
CA THR A 92 4.31 -7.65 4.78
C THR A 92 4.78 -8.33 6.07
N LEU A 93 6.09 -8.49 6.25
CA LEU A 93 6.66 -9.16 7.41
C LEU A 93 6.33 -8.39 8.71
N ALA A 94 6.59 -7.09 8.75
CA ALA A 94 6.32 -6.25 9.92
C ALA A 94 4.83 -6.23 10.29
N THR A 95 3.95 -6.19 9.28
CA THR A 95 2.50 -6.21 9.54
C THR A 95 2.06 -7.56 10.08
N ILE A 96 2.57 -8.66 9.52
CA ILE A 96 2.23 -10.00 9.97
C ILE A 96 2.72 -10.28 11.38
N ASP A 97 3.94 -9.88 11.72
CA ASP A 97 4.45 -10.06 13.09
C ASP A 97 3.55 -9.35 14.11
N MET A 98 3.08 -8.14 13.77
CA MET A 98 2.13 -7.40 14.60
C MET A 98 0.78 -8.12 14.72
N VAL A 99 0.23 -8.65 13.63
CA VAL A 99 -1.02 -9.42 13.63
C VAL A 99 -0.87 -10.68 14.49
N VAL A 100 0.20 -11.45 14.27
CA VAL A 100 0.54 -12.68 15.01
C VAL A 100 0.61 -12.39 16.50
N GLU A 101 1.38 -11.38 16.92
CA GLU A 101 1.53 -11.05 18.34
C GLU A 101 0.20 -10.61 18.96
N THR A 102 -0.57 -9.80 18.25
CA THR A 102 -1.89 -9.34 18.72
C THR A 102 -2.85 -10.50 18.93
N VAL A 103 -2.90 -11.43 17.98
CA VAL A 103 -3.73 -12.63 18.07
C VAL A 103 -3.27 -13.52 19.22
N ARG A 104 -1.97 -13.77 19.30
CA ARG A 104 -1.35 -14.60 20.33
C ARG A 104 -1.66 -14.10 21.74
N VAL A 105 -1.39 -12.83 22.01
CA VAL A 105 -1.67 -12.17 23.29
C VAL A 105 -3.16 -12.27 23.63
N ARG A 106 -4.04 -12.09 22.65
CA ARG A 106 -5.48 -12.17 22.86
C ARG A 106 -5.93 -13.59 23.22
N TYR A 107 -5.45 -14.62 22.53
CA TYR A 107 -5.75 -16.02 22.88
C TYR A 107 -5.23 -16.37 24.28
N LEU A 108 -4.01 -15.96 24.63
CA LEU A 108 -3.46 -16.16 25.97
C LEU A 108 -4.33 -15.52 27.05
N LYS A 109 -4.75 -14.27 26.83
CA LYS A 109 -5.56 -13.50 27.79
C LYS A 109 -6.99 -14.02 27.94
N GLU A 110 -7.67 -14.32 26.83
CA GLU A 110 -9.10 -14.65 26.83
C GLU A 110 -9.38 -16.15 26.94
N ARG A 111 -8.44 -17.00 26.49
CA ARG A 111 -8.61 -18.46 26.45
C ARG A 111 -7.61 -19.20 27.34
N GLY A 112 -6.59 -18.52 27.89
CA GLY A 112 -5.58 -19.16 28.75
C GLY A 112 -4.70 -20.17 28.02
N LEU A 113 -4.60 -20.08 26.69
CA LEU A 113 -3.82 -20.98 25.85
C LEU A 113 -3.08 -20.20 24.77
N GLU A 114 -1.96 -20.75 24.33
CA GLU A 114 -1.17 -20.22 23.23
C GLU A 114 -1.50 -21.01 21.95
N PRO A 115 -1.99 -20.35 20.88
CA PRO A 115 -2.33 -21.04 19.64
C PRO A 115 -1.08 -21.32 18.80
N GLU A 116 -1.11 -22.39 18.01
CA GLU A 116 -0.19 -22.50 16.87
C GLU A 116 -0.60 -21.50 15.80
N LEU A 117 0.35 -20.76 15.24
CA LEU A 117 0.09 -19.74 14.23
C LEU A 117 0.64 -20.19 12.88
N GLU A 118 -0.25 -20.30 11.90
CA GLU A 118 0.07 -20.62 10.50
C GLU A 118 -0.17 -19.37 9.64
N VAL A 119 0.88 -18.83 9.04
CA VAL A 119 0.82 -17.67 8.15
C VAL A 119 1.06 -18.07 6.70
N PHE A 120 0.14 -17.65 5.83
CA PHE A 120 0.21 -17.83 4.40
C PHE A 120 0.46 -16.50 3.71
N PHE A 121 1.59 -16.38 3.03
CA PHE A 121 1.94 -15.25 2.18
C PHE A 121 1.51 -15.56 0.75
N SER A 122 0.47 -14.88 0.27
CA SER A 122 -0.09 -15.11 -1.04
C SER A 122 0.22 -13.98 -1.99
N ASP A 123 0.62 -14.33 -3.21
CA ASP A 123 0.80 -13.37 -4.31
C ASP A 123 0.69 -14.10 -5.66
N LEU A 124 0.74 -13.35 -6.76
CA LEU A 124 0.78 -13.90 -8.11
C LEU A 124 2.02 -14.78 -8.31
N PRO A 125 1.96 -15.80 -9.20
CA PRO A 125 3.11 -16.66 -9.48
C PRO A 125 4.36 -15.94 -10.00
N SER A 126 4.21 -14.71 -10.53
CA SER A 126 5.29 -13.82 -10.95
C SER A 126 6.06 -13.20 -9.79
N ASN A 127 5.51 -13.19 -8.58
CA ASN A 127 6.15 -12.59 -7.42
C ASN A 127 7.48 -13.30 -7.07
N ASP A 128 8.44 -12.53 -6.56
CA ASP A 128 9.73 -13.06 -6.14
C ASP A 128 9.66 -13.66 -4.73
N PHE A 129 8.99 -14.81 -4.63
CA PHE A 129 8.92 -15.62 -3.42
C PHE A 129 10.30 -16.04 -2.89
N ASN A 130 11.33 -16.12 -3.75
CA ASN A 130 12.68 -16.47 -3.30
C ASN A 130 13.26 -15.39 -2.38
N SER A 131 13.06 -14.12 -2.71
CA SER A 131 13.45 -13.00 -1.82
C SER A 131 12.65 -13.02 -0.52
N LEU A 132 11.33 -13.23 -0.60
CA LEU A 132 10.49 -13.37 0.59
C LEU A 132 10.95 -14.52 1.51
N PHE A 133 11.22 -15.71 0.96
CA PHE A 133 11.67 -16.86 1.74
C PHE A 133 13.08 -16.67 2.33
N ARG A 134 13.99 -15.98 1.63
CA ARG A 134 15.29 -15.59 2.21
C ARG A 134 15.09 -14.67 3.42
N SER A 135 14.24 -13.66 3.32
CA SER A 135 13.93 -12.76 4.44
C SER A 135 13.26 -13.49 5.60
N LEU A 136 12.32 -14.39 5.34
CA LEU A 136 11.70 -15.25 6.35
C LEU A 136 12.71 -16.19 7.02
N SER A 137 13.69 -16.72 6.28
CA SER A 137 14.74 -17.57 6.83
C SER A 137 15.68 -16.83 7.76
N LYS A 138 16.03 -15.57 7.45
CA LYS A 138 16.84 -14.71 8.33
C LYS A 138 16.16 -14.48 9.69
N ARG A 139 14.83 -14.58 9.73
CA ARG A 139 14.00 -14.36 10.92
C ARG A 139 13.58 -15.66 11.62
N ALA A 140 14.10 -16.80 11.21
CA ALA A 140 13.60 -18.11 11.67
C ALA A 140 13.71 -18.32 13.20
N SER A 141 14.68 -17.69 13.87
CA SER A 141 14.88 -17.81 15.32
C SER A 141 13.97 -16.91 16.16
N SER A 142 13.46 -15.81 15.59
CA SER A 142 12.62 -14.84 16.30
C SER A 142 11.14 -14.94 15.92
N ARG A 143 10.79 -15.80 14.97
CA ARG A 143 9.44 -15.93 14.42
C ARG A 143 8.62 -16.95 15.20
N GLU A 144 7.49 -16.52 15.76
CA GLU A 144 6.57 -17.37 16.53
C GLU A 144 5.44 -17.97 15.66
N TYR A 145 5.68 -18.21 14.36
CA TYR A 145 4.71 -18.79 13.44
C TYR A 145 5.33 -19.65 12.34
N TYR A 146 4.54 -20.60 11.85
CA TYR A 146 4.82 -21.37 10.64
C TYR A 146 4.47 -20.53 9.41
N ALA A 147 5.34 -20.51 8.40
CA ALA A 147 5.15 -19.69 7.20
C ALA A 147 5.07 -20.56 5.95
N ALA A 148 4.15 -20.22 5.04
CA ALA A 148 4.02 -20.84 3.72
C ALA A 148 3.75 -19.79 2.64
N GLY A 149 4.25 -20.02 1.42
CA GLY A 149 3.90 -19.22 0.25
C GLY A 149 2.74 -19.84 -0.53
N VAL A 150 1.82 -19.02 -1.03
CA VAL A 150 0.67 -19.44 -1.84
C VAL A 150 0.67 -18.66 -3.15
N ALA A 151 1.13 -19.30 -4.23
CA ALA A 151 1.18 -18.67 -5.54
C ALA A 151 -0.18 -18.80 -6.26
N GLY A 152 -0.82 -17.66 -6.55
CA GLY A 152 -2.08 -17.61 -7.27
C GLY A 152 -2.76 -16.25 -7.17
N SER A 153 -3.64 -15.95 -8.13
CA SER A 153 -4.47 -14.75 -8.05
C SER A 153 -5.55 -14.92 -6.98
N PHE A 154 -5.65 -13.95 -6.07
CA PHE A 154 -6.73 -13.89 -5.08
C PHE A 154 -8.11 -13.65 -5.69
N TYR A 155 -8.24 -13.43 -7.00
CA TYR A 155 -9.53 -13.45 -7.68
C TYR A 155 -10.07 -14.87 -7.89
N HIS A 156 -9.30 -15.88 -7.47
CA HIS A 156 -9.69 -17.28 -7.44
C HIS A 156 -9.56 -17.86 -6.03
N ARG A 157 -10.01 -19.11 -5.89
CA ARG A 157 -9.84 -19.91 -4.67
C ARG A 157 -8.35 -20.25 -4.47
N LEU A 158 -7.83 -19.94 -3.29
CA LEU A 158 -6.46 -20.17 -2.85
C LEU A 158 -6.40 -21.16 -1.67
N PHE A 159 -7.46 -21.19 -0.86
CA PHE A 159 -7.48 -21.96 0.39
C PHE A 159 -8.67 -22.93 0.44
N PRO A 160 -8.61 -24.01 1.23
CA PRO A 160 -9.76 -24.86 1.48
C PRO A 160 -10.89 -24.12 2.22
N ARG A 161 -12.13 -24.63 2.09
CA ARG A 161 -13.32 -23.98 2.65
C ARG A 161 -13.26 -23.90 4.18
N GLY A 162 -13.53 -22.72 4.75
CA GLY A 162 -13.62 -22.46 6.19
C GLY A 162 -12.34 -22.79 6.95
N LYS A 163 -11.18 -22.54 6.34
CA LYS A 163 -9.85 -22.84 6.91
C LYS A 163 -9.01 -21.63 7.21
N LEU A 164 -9.41 -20.41 6.83
CA LEU A 164 -8.75 -19.19 7.27
C LEU A 164 -9.49 -18.55 8.44
N ASP A 165 -8.76 -18.09 9.45
CA ASP A 165 -9.33 -17.33 10.55
C ASP A 165 -9.23 -15.83 10.29
N ILE A 166 -8.12 -15.41 9.69
CA ILE A 166 -7.86 -14.01 9.33
C ILE A 166 -7.33 -13.95 7.89
N ALA A 167 -7.88 -13.06 7.10
CA ALA A 167 -7.32 -12.65 5.82
C ALA A 167 -7.09 -11.14 5.83
N VAL A 168 -5.87 -10.72 5.51
CA VAL A 168 -5.52 -9.32 5.29
C VAL A 168 -5.14 -9.12 3.82
N SER A 169 -5.50 -7.98 3.25
CA SER A 169 -5.07 -7.53 1.92
C SER A 169 -4.59 -6.11 2.06
N LEU A 170 -3.30 -5.86 1.86
CA LEU A 170 -2.64 -4.59 2.16
C LEU A 170 -2.11 -3.94 0.87
N SER A 171 -2.90 -3.03 0.30
CA SER A 171 -2.57 -2.30 -0.93
C SER A 171 -2.46 -3.16 -2.21
N ALA A 172 -3.32 -4.17 -2.34
CA ALA A 172 -3.31 -5.06 -3.51
C ALA A 172 -4.61 -5.04 -4.33
N LEU A 173 -5.76 -4.83 -3.69
CA LEU A 173 -7.07 -5.05 -4.33
C LEU A 173 -7.45 -3.99 -5.37
N HIS A 174 -6.72 -2.87 -5.48
CA HIS A 174 -6.91 -1.87 -6.54
C HIS A 174 -6.37 -2.34 -7.91
N TRP A 175 -5.53 -3.38 -7.94
CA TRP A 175 -5.08 -4.03 -9.17
C TRP A 175 -6.16 -4.95 -9.74
N LEU A 176 -6.58 -4.72 -10.97
CA LEU A 176 -7.57 -5.52 -11.69
C LEU A 176 -6.98 -6.86 -12.14
N SER A 177 -7.84 -7.85 -12.33
CA SER A 177 -7.46 -9.16 -12.86
C SER A 177 -6.96 -9.09 -14.31
N LYS A 178 -7.44 -8.09 -15.06
CA LYS A 178 -7.03 -7.76 -16.42
C LYS A 178 -7.38 -6.32 -16.79
N VAL A 179 -6.75 -5.82 -17.84
CA VAL A 179 -7.25 -4.63 -18.57
C VAL A 179 -8.58 -4.99 -19.25
N PRO A 180 -9.62 -4.15 -19.21
CA PRO A 180 -10.86 -4.42 -19.92
C PRO A 180 -10.63 -4.54 -21.44
N ASP A 181 -11.19 -5.56 -22.08
CA ASP A 181 -10.92 -5.83 -23.50
C ASP A 181 -11.41 -4.67 -24.39
N GLU A 182 -12.50 -4.01 -23.97
CA GLU A 182 -13.13 -2.90 -24.69
C GLU A 182 -12.24 -1.66 -24.79
N VAL A 183 -11.25 -1.49 -23.89
CA VAL A 183 -10.33 -0.34 -23.95
C VAL A 183 -9.12 -0.58 -24.84
N LEU A 184 -8.94 -1.83 -25.29
CA LEU A 184 -7.88 -2.25 -26.22
C LEU A 184 -8.37 -2.31 -27.68
N ASP A 185 -9.69 -2.25 -27.91
CA ASP A 185 -10.28 -2.28 -29.26
C ASP A 185 -10.39 -0.87 -29.84
N LYS A 186 -9.60 -0.56 -30.87
CA LYS A 186 -9.62 0.72 -31.61
C LYS A 186 -11.00 1.10 -32.19
N ARG A 187 -11.93 0.15 -32.29
CA ARG A 187 -13.30 0.37 -32.80
C ARG A 187 -14.32 0.62 -31.69
N SER A 188 -13.94 0.37 -30.44
CA SER A 188 -14.78 0.55 -29.26
C SER A 188 -14.91 2.03 -28.91
N ALA A 189 -16.08 2.41 -28.40
CA ALA A 189 -16.27 3.74 -27.80
C ALA A 189 -15.42 3.91 -26.52
N ALA A 190 -14.97 2.81 -25.92
CA ALA A 190 -14.10 2.78 -24.75
C ALA A 190 -12.61 2.69 -25.11
N TRP A 191 -12.21 2.82 -26.38
CA TRP A 191 -10.79 2.84 -26.78
C TRP A 191 -10.03 3.94 -26.03
N ASN A 192 -9.03 3.57 -25.23
CA ASN A 192 -8.29 4.52 -24.38
C ASN A 192 -7.12 5.19 -25.14
N LYS A 193 -7.46 5.91 -26.22
CA LYS A 193 -6.46 6.56 -27.06
C LYS A 193 -5.66 7.60 -26.28
N GLY A 194 -4.33 7.53 -26.38
CA GLY A 194 -3.46 8.60 -25.92
C GLY A 194 -3.16 8.62 -24.42
N ARG A 195 -3.52 7.57 -23.69
CA ARG A 195 -3.40 7.52 -22.23
C ARG A 195 -2.95 6.15 -21.75
N ALA A 196 -2.14 6.12 -20.70
CA ALA A 196 -1.77 4.88 -20.03
C ALA A 196 -2.81 4.43 -18.97
N TRP A 197 -3.66 5.33 -18.50
CA TRP A 197 -4.66 5.04 -17.46
C TRP A 197 -5.97 5.82 -17.67
N ILE A 198 -6.91 5.70 -16.73
CA ILE A 198 -8.28 6.19 -16.86
C ILE A 198 -8.49 7.63 -16.34
N GLU A 199 -7.48 8.23 -15.71
CA GLU A 199 -7.57 9.62 -15.25
C GLU A 199 -7.71 10.57 -16.46
N GLY A 200 -8.76 11.40 -16.46
CA GLY A 200 -9.06 12.28 -17.60
C GLY A 200 -9.47 11.54 -18.89
N ALA A 201 -9.75 10.23 -18.82
CA ALA A 201 -10.29 9.46 -19.92
C ALA A 201 -11.78 9.76 -20.14
N ASN A 202 -12.32 9.30 -21.28
CA ASN A 202 -13.74 9.45 -21.55
C ASN A 202 -14.58 8.55 -20.63
N LYS A 203 -15.88 8.84 -20.56
CA LYS A 203 -16.81 8.13 -19.68
C LYS A 203 -16.86 6.62 -19.96
N GLN A 204 -16.79 6.22 -21.23
CA GLN A 204 -16.88 4.82 -21.65
C GLN A 204 -15.66 4.00 -21.19
N VAL A 205 -14.46 4.59 -21.21
CA VAL A 205 -13.24 3.99 -20.66
C VAL A 205 -13.41 3.75 -19.15
N VAL A 206 -13.86 4.77 -18.42
CA VAL A 206 -14.05 4.68 -16.96
C VAL A 206 -15.11 3.63 -16.61
N GLU A 207 -16.22 3.57 -17.37
CA GLU A 207 -17.27 2.56 -17.19
C GLU A 207 -16.78 1.13 -17.47
N ALA A 208 -15.92 0.93 -18.48
CA ALA A 208 -15.32 -0.38 -18.76
C ALA A 208 -14.43 -0.86 -17.60
N TYR A 209 -13.60 0.03 -17.05
CA TYR A 209 -12.79 -0.25 -15.88
C TYR A 209 -13.63 -0.49 -14.62
N ALA A 210 -14.68 0.31 -14.39
CA ALA A 210 -15.59 0.14 -13.26
C ALA A 210 -16.29 -1.24 -13.30
N LYS A 211 -16.71 -1.68 -14.49
CA LYS A 211 -17.33 -3.00 -14.68
C LYS A 211 -16.36 -4.15 -14.40
N GLN A 212 -15.11 -4.04 -14.87
CA GLN A 212 -14.07 -5.04 -14.57
C GLN A 212 -13.77 -5.07 -13.06
N SER A 213 -13.67 -3.89 -12.44
CA SER A 213 -13.45 -3.70 -11.02
C SER A 213 -14.57 -4.27 -10.15
N GLU A 214 -15.84 -4.10 -10.53
CA GLU A 214 -16.99 -4.68 -9.84
C GLU A 214 -16.93 -6.22 -9.87
N LYS A 215 -16.70 -6.79 -11.06
CA LYS A 215 -16.54 -8.24 -11.23
C LYS A 215 -15.40 -8.80 -10.37
N ASP A 216 -14.24 -8.15 -10.41
CA ASP A 216 -13.06 -8.56 -9.66
C ASP A 216 -13.30 -8.53 -8.14
N LEU A 217 -13.98 -7.49 -7.64
CA LEU A 217 -14.34 -7.41 -6.23
C LEU A 217 -15.31 -8.54 -5.84
N GLU A 218 -16.31 -8.83 -6.67
CA GLU A 218 -17.25 -9.93 -6.44
C GLU A 218 -16.55 -11.29 -6.40
N ASP A 219 -15.64 -11.55 -7.33
CA ASP A 219 -14.87 -12.78 -7.39
C ASP A 219 -13.97 -12.93 -6.15
N PHE A 220 -13.27 -11.86 -5.77
CA PHE A 220 -12.47 -11.80 -4.55
C PHE A 220 -13.32 -12.14 -3.32
N LEU A 221 -14.41 -11.39 -3.09
CA LEU A 221 -15.28 -11.56 -1.92
C LEU A 221 -15.93 -12.95 -1.91
N SER A 222 -16.36 -13.47 -3.05
CA SER A 222 -16.94 -14.81 -3.17
C SER A 222 -15.94 -15.88 -2.75
N CYS A 223 -14.68 -15.77 -3.19
CA CYS A 223 -13.64 -16.70 -2.79
C CYS A 223 -13.34 -16.58 -1.28
N ARG A 224 -13.16 -15.36 -0.76
CA ARG A 224 -12.88 -15.13 0.67
C ARG A 224 -13.99 -15.65 1.57
N LYS A 225 -15.26 -15.47 1.16
CA LYS A 225 -16.43 -15.95 1.91
C LYS A 225 -16.41 -17.47 2.10
N GLU A 226 -15.94 -18.21 1.11
CA GLU A 226 -15.83 -19.67 1.22
C GLU A 226 -14.62 -20.09 2.06
N GLU A 227 -13.54 -19.34 2.02
CA GLU A 227 -12.26 -19.69 2.64
C GLU A 227 -12.18 -19.34 4.13
N ILE A 228 -12.77 -18.20 4.49
CA ILE A 228 -12.76 -17.68 5.86
C ILE A 228 -13.80 -18.44 6.69
N ALA A 229 -13.38 -18.90 7.87
CA ALA A 229 -14.21 -19.59 8.83
C ALA A 229 -15.27 -18.63 9.40
N ARG A 230 -16.37 -19.20 9.90
CA ARG A 230 -17.45 -18.40 10.49
C ARG A 230 -16.92 -17.60 11.69
N GLY A 231 -17.14 -16.29 11.68
CA GLY A 231 -16.65 -15.38 12.71
C GLY A 231 -15.20 -14.92 12.51
N GLY A 232 -14.54 -15.37 11.43
CA GLY A 232 -13.22 -14.90 11.01
C GLY A 232 -13.23 -13.48 10.46
N LEU A 233 -12.03 -12.93 10.30
CA LEU A 233 -11.80 -11.54 9.94
C LEU A 233 -11.31 -11.41 8.49
N LEU A 234 -11.90 -10.47 7.74
CA LEU A 234 -11.36 -9.96 6.49
C LEU A 234 -11.02 -8.49 6.66
N PHE A 235 -9.75 -8.13 6.54
CA PHE A 235 -9.28 -6.75 6.58
C PHE A 235 -8.74 -6.34 5.19
N ILE A 236 -9.21 -5.21 4.67
CA ILE A 236 -8.83 -4.71 3.35
C ILE A 236 -8.34 -3.28 3.49
N LEU A 237 -7.11 -3.05 3.04
CA LEU A 237 -6.53 -1.74 2.78
C LEU A 237 -6.20 -1.66 1.28
N MET A 238 -6.62 -0.61 0.59
CA MET A 238 -6.33 -0.42 -0.84
C MET A 238 -6.40 1.06 -1.22
N GLY A 239 -5.76 1.42 -2.34
CA GLY A 239 -6.04 2.66 -3.05
C GLY A 239 -7.52 2.76 -3.39
N GLY A 240 -8.11 3.92 -3.13
CA GLY A 240 -9.53 4.14 -3.27
C GLY A 240 -9.84 5.63 -3.37
N ARG A 241 -11.12 5.96 -3.42
CA ARG A 241 -11.62 7.33 -3.49
C ARG A 241 -12.82 7.50 -2.54
N PRO A 242 -13.12 8.72 -2.06
CA PRO A 242 -14.16 8.90 -1.06
C PRO A 242 -15.56 8.62 -1.62
N HIS A 243 -15.84 9.02 -2.87
CA HIS A 243 -17.17 8.95 -3.48
C HIS A 243 -17.13 8.52 -4.94
N MET A 244 -18.22 7.96 -5.47
CA MET A 244 -18.31 7.58 -6.89
C MET A 244 -18.14 8.77 -7.85
N GLN A 245 -18.62 9.94 -7.45
CA GLN A 245 -18.58 11.16 -8.26
C GLN A 245 -17.20 11.82 -8.25
N SER A 246 -16.29 11.41 -7.36
CA SER A 246 -14.92 11.92 -7.40
C SER A 246 -14.14 11.27 -8.54
N ASN A 247 -13.14 12.02 -9.03
CA ASN A 247 -12.12 11.46 -9.92
C ASN A 247 -11.44 10.25 -9.26
N GLN A 248 -10.71 9.47 -10.07
CA GLN A 248 -9.98 8.30 -9.58
C GLN A 248 -8.91 8.67 -8.54
N LEU A 249 -8.44 9.92 -8.60
CA LEU A 249 -7.66 10.56 -7.56
C LEU A 249 -8.39 11.83 -7.12
N ALA A 250 -8.68 11.97 -5.83
CA ALA A 250 -9.67 12.92 -5.33
C ALA A 250 -9.23 14.39 -5.36
N ASP A 251 -7.93 14.68 -5.34
CA ASP A 251 -7.40 16.05 -5.27
C ASP A 251 -6.34 16.32 -6.36
N SER A 252 -6.16 17.60 -6.67
CA SER A 252 -5.24 18.04 -7.74
C SER A 252 -3.77 17.74 -7.47
N ASP A 253 -3.34 17.77 -6.21
CA ASP A 253 -1.94 17.56 -5.84
C ASP A 253 -1.55 16.09 -5.99
N SER A 254 -2.36 15.18 -5.43
CA SER A 254 -2.21 13.74 -5.66
C SER A 254 -2.25 13.41 -7.14
N ARG A 255 -3.16 14.02 -7.91
CA ARG A 255 -3.24 13.84 -9.37
C ARG A 255 -1.99 14.31 -10.10
N ALA A 256 -1.37 15.39 -9.67
CA ALA A 256 -0.16 15.91 -10.31
C ALA A 256 1.07 15.03 -10.02
N LYS A 257 1.12 14.43 -8.83
CA LYS A 257 2.26 13.63 -8.35
C LYS A 257 2.17 12.15 -8.69
N HIS A 258 0.96 11.61 -8.88
CA HIS A 258 0.77 10.18 -9.05
C HIS A 258 1.40 9.67 -10.37
N PRO A 259 2.15 8.56 -10.35
CA PRO A 259 2.82 8.08 -11.55
C PRO A 259 1.85 7.71 -12.66
N PHE A 260 0.63 7.25 -12.36
CA PHE A 260 -0.33 6.80 -13.38
C PHE A 260 -1.00 7.92 -14.19
N THR A 261 -0.74 9.19 -13.89
CA THR A 261 -1.45 10.32 -14.48
C THR A 261 -0.52 11.13 -15.40
N THR A 262 -0.36 12.42 -15.14
CA THR A 262 0.37 13.39 -15.96
C THR A 262 1.80 12.96 -16.21
N SER A 263 2.51 12.48 -15.19
CA SER A 263 3.92 12.13 -15.29
C SER A 263 4.17 10.98 -16.26
N MET A 264 3.33 9.94 -16.24
CA MET A 264 3.45 8.82 -17.18
C MET A 264 3.00 9.20 -18.59
N ASP A 265 1.87 9.87 -18.74
CA ASP A 265 1.41 10.32 -20.07
C ASP A 265 2.45 11.24 -20.74
N GLN A 266 3.10 12.12 -19.97
CA GLN A 266 4.20 12.97 -20.47
C GLN A 266 5.44 12.16 -20.85
N ALA A 267 5.88 11.23 -20.00
CA ALA A 267 7.03 10.37 -20.30
C ALA A 267 6.80 9.52 -21.56
N TRP A 268 5.60 8.96 -21.73
CA TRP A 268 5.22 8.26 -22.96
C TRP A 268 5.23 9.18 -24.17
N GLN A 269 4.77 10.43 -24.03
CA GLN A 269 4.78 11.41 -25.12
C GLN A 269 6.20 11.80 -25.51
N ASP A 270 7.12 11.96 -24.56
CA ASP A 270 8.51 12.28 -24.83
C ASP A 270 9.20 11.14 -25.60
N LEU A 271 8.94 9.88 -25.24
CA LEU A 271 9.44 8.71 -25.98
C LEU A 271 8.93 8.66 -27.43
N ILE A 272 7.70 9.09 -27.69
CA ILE A 272 7.15 9.23 -29.06
C ILE A 272 7.86 10.36 -29.80
N ASN A 273 8.03 11.53 -29.16
CA ASN A 273 8.68 12.69 -29.75
C ASN A 273 10.14 12.40 -30.13
N GLU A 274 10.83 11.59 -29.32
CA GLU A 274 12.19 11.11 -29.59
C GLU A 274 12.25 9.96 -30.62
N GLY A 275 11.10 9.43 -31.05
CA GLY A 275 11.01 8.33 -32.00
C GLY A 275 11.47 6.98 -31.45
N LEU A 276 11.47 6.81 -30.12
CA LEU A 276 11.86 5.57 -29.44
C LEU A 276 10.73 4.54 -29.43
N ILE A 277 9.48 4.99 -29.51
CA ILE A 277 8.26 4.18 -29.63
C ILE A 277 7.29 4.84 -30.62
N ASP A 278 6.28 4.10 -31.07
CA ASP A 278 5.18 4.64 -31.87
C ASP A 278 3.92 4.91 -31.01
N GLU A 279 2.98 5.68 -31.58
CA GLU A 279 1.70 6.01 -30.92
C GLU A 279 0.88 4.76 -30.60
N ASP A 280 0.93 3.75 -31.48
CA ASP A 280 0.21 2.49 -31.30
C ASP A 280 0.71 1.73 -30.07
N THR A 281 2.01 1.74 -29.79
CA THR A 281 2.61 1.12 -28.59
C THR A 281 2.08 1.78 -27.32
N ARG A 282 2.04 3.11 -27.27
CA ARG A 282 1.46 3.84 -26.12
C ARG A 282 -0.02 3.52 -25.97
N ASP A 283 -0.80 3.65 -27.05
CA ASP A 283 -2.26 3.56 -26.96
C ASP A 283 -2.74 2.14 -26.61
N MET A 284 -1.94 1.10 -26.91
CA MET A 284 -2.22 -0.28 -26.48
C MET A 284 -1.80 -0.57 -25.02
N PHE A 285 -1.00 0.29 -24.40
CA PHE A 285 -0.58 0.13 -23.01
C PHE A 285 -1.61 0.75 -22.06
N ASN A 286 -2.14 -0.07 -21.15
CA ASN A 286 -3.16 0.34 -20.20
C ASN A 286 -2.86 -0.25 -18.82
N ILE A 287 -2.81 0.59 -17.79
CA ILE A 287 -2.57 0.18 -16.41
C ILE A 287 -3.83 -0.50 -15.87
N PRO A 288 -3.75 -1.74 -15.38
CA PRO A 288 -4.90 -2.48 -14.85
C PRO A 288 -5.17 -2.09 -13.38
N ALA A 289 -5.43 -0.82 -13.12
CA ALA A 289 -5.74 -0.33 -11.77
C ALA A 289 -7.06 0.45 -11.75
N TYR A 290 -7.80 0.37 -10.66
CA TYR A 290 -9.01 1.14 -10.43
C TYR A 290 -9.19 1.46 -8.95
N MET A 291 -9.44 2.74 -8.66
CA MET A 291 -9.66 3.23 -7.30
C MET A 291 -11.16 3.17 -7.00
N ARG A 292 -11.58 2.13 -6.25
CA ARG A 292 -12.97 1.95 -5.86
C ARG A 292 -13.39 3.02 -4.86
N SER A 293 -14.63 3.48 -4.96
CA SER A 293 -15.25 4.30 -3.92
C SER A 293 -15.78 3.46 -2.77
N ILE A 294 -16.08 4.10 -1.63
CA ILE A 294 -16.74 3.45 -0.49
C ILE A 294 -18.04 2.76 -0.96
N GLU A 295 -18.86 3.46 -1.75
CA GLU A 295 -20.15 2.94 -2.20
C GLU A 295 -20.02 1.75 -3.17
N GLU A 296 -18.94 1.68 -3.95
CA GLU A 296 -18.64 0.51 -4.80
C GLU A 296 -18.29 -0.71 -3.93
N VAL A 297 -17.50 -0.52 -2.87
CA VAL A 297 -17.09 -1.58 -1.94
C VAL A 297 -18.28 -2.10 -1.13
N GLU A 298 -19.06 -1.21 -0.53
CA GLU A 298 -20.25 -1.57 0.27
C GLU A 298 -21.26 -2.36 -0.55
N ARG A 299 -21.49 -1.93 -1.80
CA ARG A 299 -22.40 -2.61 -2.72
C ARG A 299 -21.92 -4.02 -3.06
N GLY A 300 -20.62 -4.20 -3.30
CA GLY A 300 -20.01 -5.51 -3.52
C GLY A 300 -20.20 -6.43 -2.31
N ILE A 301 -19.87 -5.94 -1.11
CA ILE A 301 -20.03 -6.70 0.14
C ILE A 301 -21.49 -7.08 0.37
N LYS A 302 -22.43 -6.15 0.19
CA LYS A 302 -23.87 -6.39 0.34
C LYS A 302 -24.39 -7.40 -0.67
N ARG A 303 -23.93 -7.35 -1.92
CA ARG A 303 -24.37 -8.24 -3.01
C ARG A 303 -23.91 -9.68 -2.77
N ILE A 304 -22.64 -9.87 -2.41
CA ILE A 304 -22.10 -11.21 -2.11
C ILE A 304 -22.67 -11.76 -0.80
N GLY A 305 -22.84 -10.89 0.20
CA GLY A 305 -23.28 -11.24 1.55
C GLY A 305 -22.32 -12.18 2.28
N GLY A 306 -22.61 -12.51 3.53
CA GLY A 306 -21.75 -13.38 4.35
C GLY A 306 -20.59 -12.67 5.05
N PHE A 307 -20.43 -11.37 4.80
CA PHE A 307 -19.60 -10.47 5.60
C PHE A 307 -20.49 -9.42 6.25
N GLN A 308 -20.11 -9.03 7.47
CA GLN A 308 -20.63 -7.86 8.15
C GLN A 308 -19.56 -6.78 8.09
N ILE A 309 -19.93 -5.56 7.69
CA ILE A 309 -19.02 -4.43 7.69
C ILE A 309 -18.98 -3.88 9.12
N GLU A 310 -17.88 -4.12 9.81
CA GLU A 310 -17.64 -3.53 11.14
C GLU A 310 -17.23 -2.06 11.05
N ARG A 311 -16.40 -1.73 10.05
CA ARG A 311 -15.91 -0.37 9.81
C ARG A 311 -15.46 -0.21 8.36
N ILE A 312 -15.74 0.95 7.78
CA ILE A 312 -15.23 1.36 6.46
C ILE A 312 -14.91 2.85 6.51
N GLU A 313 -13.69 3.22 6.11
CA GLU A 313 -13.21 4.59 6.16
C GLU A 313 -12.35 4.89 4.94
N TYR A 314 -12.41 6.15 4.48
CA TYR A 314 -11.45 6.71 3.55
C TYR A 314 -10.52 7.65 4.33
N LYS A 315 -9.21 7.42 4.22
CA LYS A 315 -8.20 8.30 4.79
C LYS A 315 -7.24 8.75 3.71
N ARG A 316 -6.90 10.04 3.73
CA ARG A 316 -5.86 10.60 2.88
C ARG A 316 -4.50 10.30 3.51
N ILE A 317 -3.55 9.84 2.70
CA ILE A 317 -2.15 9.77 3.10
C ILE A 317 -1.55 11.15 2.87
N VAL A 318 -1.02 11.76 3.93
CA VAL A 318 -0.19 12.96 3.81
C VAL A 318 1.25 12.46 3.85
N GLU A 319 1.89 12.41 2.68
CA GLU A 319 3.26 11.87 2.55
C GLU A 319 4.31 12.76 3.25
N HIS A 320 3.97 14.02 3.56
CA HIS A 320 4.82 15.01 4.20
C HIS A 320 4.04 15.91 5.18
N SER A 321 3.64 15.43 6.35
CA SER A 321 3.17 16.35 7.41
C SER A 321 4.35 17.07 8.06
N GLU A 322 4.13 18.26 8.63
CA GLU A 322 5.18 18.98 9.36
C GLU A 322 5.71 18.15 10.54
N GLU A 323 4.87 17.34 11.20
CA GLU A 323 5.34 16.44 12.25
C GLU A 323 6.28 15.36 11.70
N LYS A 324 6.00 14.81 10.51
CA LYS A 324 6.91 13.87 9.83
C LYS A 324 8.23 14.52 9.44
N GLN A 325 8.21 15.77 8.94
CA GLN A 325 9.46 16.50 8.68
C GLN A 325 10.25 16.77 9.96
N LYS A 326 9.57 17.14 11.06
CA LYS A 326 10.20 17.32 12.38
C LYS A 326 10.76 16.00 12.92
N GLU A 327 10.07 14.88 12.72
CA GLU A 327 10.51 13.53 13.09
C GLU A 327 11.73 13.07 12.24
N TRP A 328 11.74 13.36 10.94
CA TRP A 328 12.88 13.13 10.04
C TRP A 328 14.11 13.96 10.39
N MET A 329 13.92 15.21 10.82
CA MET A 329 15.02 16.04 11.31
C MET A 329 15.55 15.55 12.67
N ARG A 330 14.71 14.87 13.47
CA ARG A 330 15.05 14.35 14.79
C ARG A 330 15.78 13.00 14.73
N ASP A 331 15.48 12.16 13.74
CA ASP A 331 16.19 10.90 13.48
C ASP A 331 16.40 10.64 11.97
N PRO A 332 17.57 11.05 11.42
CA PRO A 332 17.92 10.83 10.02
C PRO A 332 18.01 9.36 9.59
N LEU A 333 18.08 8.40 10.53
CA LEU A 333 18.12 6.96 10.24
C LEU A 333 16.73 6.37 9.96
N SER A 334 15.66 7.14 10.18
CA SER A 334 14.30 6.76 9.80
C SER A 334 14.06 6.81 8.28
N TYR A 335 14.98 7.43 7.52
CA TYR A 335 14.90 7.57 6.08
C TYR A 335 15.75 6.52 5.36
N GLY A 336 15.11 5.59 4.64
CA GLY A 336 15.75 4.74 3.62
C GLY A 336 16.93 3.88 4.11
N ASN A 337 16.61 2.81 4.85
CA ASN A 337 17.48 1.67 5.24
C ASN A 337 18.76 1.96 6.02
N LEU A 338 18.93 1.29 7.17
CA LEU A 338 20.23 0.66 7.47
C LEU A 338 20.07 -0.76 8.04
N ASP A 339 20.83 -1.64 7.39
CA ASP A 339 21.21 -2.99 7.77
C ASP A 339 21.66 -3.06 9.24
N PRO A 340 21.11 -3.97 10.08
CA PRO A 340 21.53 -4.10 11.49
C PRO A 340 23.00 -4.50 11.67
N ASP A 341 23.70 -4.92 10.60
CA ASP A 341 25.12 -5.33 10.64
C ASP A 341 26.10 -4.28 10.09
N ALA A 342 25.66 -3.06 9.77
CA ALA A 342 26.57 -2.00 9.29
C ALA A 342 27.41 -1.43 10.45
N THR A 343 28.61 -1.98 10.67
CA THR A 343 29.59 -1.38 11.60
C THR A 343 30.08 -0.03 11.08
N PRO A 344 30.12 1.04 11.90
CA PRO A 344 30.64 2.33 11.48
C PRO A 344 32.12 2.25 11.12
N VAL A 345 32.48 2.66 9.91
CA VAL A 345 33.88 2.89 9.51
C VAL A 345 34.32 4.23 10.11
N PRO A 346 35.37 4.29 10.94
CA PRO A 346 35.92 5.56 11.41
C PRO A 346 36.50 6.33 10.23
N LYS A 347 36.14 7.61 10.07
CA LYS A 347 36.85 8.51 9.16
C LYS A 347 38.15 8.94 9.84
N ASP A 348 39.26 8.46 9.30
CA ASP A 348 40.60 8.94 9.65
C ASP A 348 40.83 10.36 9.14
N GLY A 349 41.71 11.05 9.87
CA GLY A 349 41.90 12.50 9.87
C GLY A 349 42.73 13.09 8.73
N GLU A 350 42.53 14.40 8.58
CA GLU A 350 43.50 15.44 8.20
C GLU A 350 43.00 16.68 8.97
N GLY A 351 43.75 17.53 9.68
CA GLY A 351 45.15 17.67 10.00
C GLY A 351 45.31 19.08 10.61
N GLU A 352 45.99 19.15 11.76
CA GLU A 352 46.80 20.27 12.28
C GLU A 352 46.14 21.59 12.75
N GLY A 353 46.55 22.03 13.96
CA GLY A 353 46.35 23.39 14.45
C GLY A 353 46.45 23.52 15.99
N GLU A 354 47.68 23.65 16.48
CA GLU A 354 48.11 23.74 17.89
C GLU A 354 47.50 24.92 18.68
N GLY A 355 47.43 24.78 20.02
CA GLY A 355 47.17 25.90 20.92
C GLY A 355 46.96 25.49 22.38
N GLU A 356 48.03 25.55 23.16
CA GLU A 356 48.14 25.28 24.60
C GLU A 356 47.22 26.14 25.49
N GLY A 357 46.89 25.63 26.69
CA GLY A 357 46.35 26.45 27.78
C GLY A 357 45.72 25.68 28.94
N GLU A 358 46.51 25.40 29.97
CA GLU A 358 46.02 25.06 31.32
C GLU A 358 45.07 26.16 31.86
N TRP A 359 44.14 25.82 32.76
CA TRP A 359 43.98 26.36 34.12
C TRP A 359 42.60 25.99 34.73
N ALA A 360 42.59 25.93 36.05
CA ALA A 360 41.58 25.34 36.91
C ALA A 360 40.38 26.25 37.24
N GLY A 361 39.28 25.62 37.69
CA GLY A 361 38.51 26.09 38.86
C GLY A 361 37.15 26.76 38.63
N GLY A 362 36.09 26.05 39.04
CA GLY A 362 35.05 26.58 39.93
C GLY A 362 33.86 27.35 39.35
N GLY A 363 32.65 26.86 39.70
CA GLY A 363 31.57 27.74 40.18
C GLY A 363 30.36 27.97 39.27
N SER A 364 29.21 27.46 39.76
CA SER A 364 27.88 28.10 39.80
C SER A 364 27.11 28.45 38.52
N GLY A 365 25.82 28.06 38.53
CA GLY A 365 24.73 28.92 38.04
C GLY A 365 23.91 28.35 36.90
N ASN A 366 22.75 27.79 37.22
CA ASN A 366 21.65 27.54 36.28
C ASN A 366 20.71 28.76 36.34
N PRO A 367 20.31 29.35 35.20
CA PRO A 367 18.91 29.72 35.02
C PRO A 367 18.40 29.43 33.59
N GLY A 368 17.11 29.10 33.46
CA GLY A 368 16.46 28.93 32.15
C GLY A 368 15.26 27.98 32.21
N LEU A 369 14.22 28.38 32.93
CA LEU A 369 12.85 27.84 32.89
C LEU A 369 11.94 29.02 33.23
N GLU A 370 11.73 29.92 32.27
CA GLU A 370 10.79 31.05 32.38
C GLU A 370 10.45 31.68 31.01
N GLU A 371 10.85 31.07 29.88
CA GLU A 371 10.53 31.59 28.52
C GLU A 371 9.56 30.69 27.72
N GLU A 372 9.08 29.57 28.27
CA GLU A 372 8.15 28.65 27.58
C GLU A 372 6.66 28.83 27.98
N GLU A 373 6.35 29.62 29.02
CA GLU A 373 4.95 29.85 29.45
C GLU A 373 4.34 31.15 28.89
N GLU A 374 5.14 32.07 28.32
CA GLU A 374 4.61 33.32 27.73
C GLU A 374 4.20 33.17 26.26
N GLU A 375 4.68 32.15 25.52
CA GLU A 375 4.28 31.90 24.12
C GLU A 375 2.97 31.09 24.00
N GLU A 376 2.57 30.31 25.01
CA GLU A 376 1.31 29.55 24.99
C GLU A 376 0.09 30.43 25.38
N GLU A 377 0.26 31.53 26.12
CA GLU A 377 -0.84 32.45 26.48
C GLU A 377 -1.16 33.47 25.35
N GLU A 378 -0.20 33.81 24.47
CA GLU A 378 -0.46 34.72 23.33
C GLU A 378 -1.19 34.04 22.16
N GLU A 379 -1.06 32.71 21.97
CA GLU A 379 -1.78 31.98 20.91
C GLU A 379 -3.25 31.69 21.29
N GLU A 380 -3.61 31.57 22.58
CA GLU A 380 -5.01 31.39 23.01
C GLU A 380 -5.82 32.71 22.95
N GLU A 381 -5.20 33.88 23.10
CA GLU A 381 -5.89 35.18 22.97
C GLU A 381 -6.16 35.57 21.50
N GLU A 382 -5.35 35.13 20.53
CA GLU A 382 -5.60 35.39 19.10
C GLU A 382 -6.73 34.50 18.51
N GLU A 383 -6.94 33.28 19.03
CA GLU A 383 -8.05 32.42 18.59
C GLU A 383 -9.43 32.87 19.14
N GLU A 384 -9.49 33.50 20.32
CA GLU A 384 -10.76 34.04 20.87
C GLU A 384 -11.20 35.35 20.17
N GLU A 385 -10.27 36.18 19.65
CA GLU A 385 -10.64 37.40 18.91
C GLU A 385 -11.14 37.10 17.47
N GLU A 386 -10.70 36.02 16.82
CA GLU A 386 -11.22 35.62 15.50
C GLU A 386 -12.63 35.00 15.56
N GLU A 387 -13.00 34.32 16.66
CA GLU A 387 -14.37 33.78 16.84
C GLU A 387 -15.41 34.88 17.14
N GLU A 388 -15.04 35.98 17.80
CA GLU A 388 -15.96 37.11 18.05
C GLU A 388 -16.21 38.00 16.80
N GLU A 389 -15.29 38.05 15.83
CA GLU A 389 -15.51 38.79 14.57
C GLU A 389 -16.43 38.04 13.58
N GLU A 390 -16.47 36.70 13.58
CA GLU A 390 -17.39 35.94 12.70
C GLU A 390 -18.85 35.93 13.18
N GLU A 391 -19.13 36.09 14.49
CA GLU A 391 -20.52 36.18 14.99
C GLU A 391 -21.16 37.58 14.80
N GLY A 392 -20.39 38.59 14.40
CA GLY A 392 -20.84 39.98 14.28
C GLY A 392 -21.55 40.38 12.97
N GLU A 393 -21.38 39.64 11.87
CA GLU A 393 -21.90 40.05 10.54
C GLU A 393 -23.23 39.39 10.10
N GLY A 394 -23.88 38.61 10.98
CA GLY A 394 -25.07 37.82 10.66
C GLY A 394 -26.43 38.39 11.10
N GLY A 395 -26.59 39.69 11.33
CA GLY A 395 -27.81 40.22 11.99
C GLY A 395 -28.40 41.50 11.42
N GLY A 396 -29.20 41.43 10.35
CA GLY A 396 -30.15 42.52 10.06
C GLY A 396 -30.81 42.56 8.69
N LYS A 397 -32.01 41.97 8.58
CA LYS A 397 -33.26 42.69 8.21
C LYS A 397 -34.45 41.74 8.05
N GLU A 398 -35.36 41.80 9.01
CA GLU A 398 -36.76 41.35 8.87
C GLU A 398 -37.63 42.42 8.16
N VAL A 399 -38.49 41.92 7.27
CA VAL A 399 -39.92 42.21 7.07
C VAL A 399 -40.41 43.67 6.98
N ALA A 400 -40.98 43.99 5.81
CA ALA A 400 -42.28 44.65 5.67
C ALA A 400 -42.97 44.16 4.39
#